data_AF-A0AB73MSH4-F1
#
_entry.id   AF-A0AB73MSH4-F1
#
_cell.length_a   1.000
_cell.length_b   1.000
_cell.length_c   1.000
_cell.angle_alpha   90.00
_cell.angle_beta   90.00
_cell.angle_gamma   90.00
#
_symmetry.space_group_name_H-M   'P 1'
#
loop_
_entity.id
_entity.type
_entity.pdbx_description
1 polymer ?
#
loop_
_entity_poly.entity_id
_entity_poly.type
_entity_poly.pdbx_seq_one_letter_code
_entity_poly.pdbx_strand_id
1 'polypeptide(L)'
;MAEYSLEPVTREQAVAAKGAAFEKLKWPVIVIALSTVGLFIAGYNVVADPEAQAFWVASGICVLVVAAGVFWLKTVAKRWSYRITRRNTGLGWLIAVPAALGTFALIGWGATTGLQALGISIARLVGVIILIVSIFAAMVVVGLYWGATLLFKGDADGLMPMCKTEHDGSWDTIDGVVVTTAPGTVEIGLILAPGAEVKPAKNKPGEVLTDLPVRVLVPDTKFDLEAMKWALNQSGRTDVPLIERTPDGHELLGYSNRWHEATATK
;
A
#
# COMPACT_ATOMS: atom_id res chain seq x y z
N MET A 1 -16.77 -10.16 -2.84
CA MET A 1 -16.05 -9.15 -2.04
C MET A 1 -15.53 -9.84 -0.79
N ALA A 2 -14.42 -9.40 -0.20
CA ALA A 2 -14.00 -9.98 1.09
C ALA A 2 -15.02 -9.51 2.13
N GLU A 3 -15.58 -10.43 2.89
CA GLU A 3 -16.54 -10.10 3.95
C GLU A 3 -15.75 -9.47 5.10
N TYR A 4 -16.00 -8.19 5.35
CA TYR A 4 -15.36 -7.47 6.44
C TYR A 4 -16.20 -7.66 7.71
N SER A 5 -15.57 -8.13 8.80
CA SER A 5 -16.27 -8.25 10.07
C SER A 5 -16.54 -6.87 10.66
N LEU A 6 -17.81 -6.57 10.94
CA LEU A 6 -18.21 -5.36 11.66
C LEU A 6 -18.22 -5.54 13.18
N GLU A 7 -17.83 -6.71 13.67
CA GLU A 7 -17.72 -6.95 15.10
C GLU A 7 -16.76 -5.96 15.76
N PRO A 8 -17.08 -5.49 16.97
CA PRO A 8 -16.21 -4.61 17.73
C PRO A 8 -14.83 -5.22 17.94
N VAL A 9 -13.78 -4.44 17.74
CA VAL A 9 -12.39 -4.86 18.04
C VAL A 9 -11.72 -3.84 18.95
N THR A 10 -10.88 -4.32 19.87
CA THR A 10 -10.02 -3.43 20.65
C THR A 10 -8.81 -2.98 19.84
N ARG A 11 -8.16 -1.92 20.31
CA ARG A 11 -6.91 -1.41 19.72
C ARG A 11 -5.84 -2.50 19.66
N GLU A 12 -5.67 -3.25 20.75
CA GLU A 12 -4.68 -4.33 20.86
C GLU A 12 -4.98 -5.45 19.88
N GLN A 13 -6.25 -5.82 19.72
CA GLN A 13 -6.67 -6.83 18.75
C GLN A 13 -6.39 -6.39 17.31
N ALA A 14 -6.69 -5.14 16.96
CA ALA A 14 -6.41 -4.58 15.63
C ALA A 14 -4.90 -4.58 15.32
N VAL A 15 -4.07 -4.13 16.26
CA VAL A 15 -2.60 -4.12 16.12
C VAL A 15 -2.04 -5.54 16.05
N ALA A 16 -2.53 -6.46 16.88
CA ALA A 16 -2.11 -7.86 16.87
C ALA A 16 -2.50 -8.57 15.57
N ALA A 17 -3.72 -8.35 15.06
CA ALA A 17 -4.19 -8.90 13.80
C ALA A 17 -3.32 -8.40 12.62
N LYS A 18 -2.98 -7.11 12.64
CA LYS A 18 -2.04 -6.53 11.69
C LYS A 18 -0.66 -7.18 11.80
N GLY A 19 -0.08 -7.27 13.00
CA GLY A 19 1.22 -7.92 13.24
C GLY A 19 1.26 -9.37 12.75
N ALA A 20 0.23 -10.16 13.05
CA ALA A 20 0.09 -11.53 12.57
C ALA A 20 -0.01 -11.61 11.03
N ALA A 21 -0.63 -10.62 10.38
CA ALA A 21 -0.67 -10.52 8.93
C ALA A 21 0.70 -10.14 8.34
N PHE A 22 1.47 -9.28 9.00
CA PHE A 22 2.85 -8.94 8.61
C PHE A 22 3.81 -10.11 8.73
N GLU A 23 3.69 -10.94 9.75
CA GLU A 23 4.48 -12.17 9.86
C GLU A 23 4.30 -13.08 8.65
N LYS A 24 3.06 -13.16 8.12
CA LYS A 24 2.75 -13.91 6.89
C LYS A 24 3.34 -13.27 5.63
N LEU A 25 3.76 -12.00 5.67
CA LEU A 25 4.44 -11.33 4.55
C LEU A 25 5.92 -11.72 4.44
N LYS A 26 6.55 -12.27 5.49
CA LYS A 26 7.97 -12.67 5.44
C LYS A 26 8.24 -13.69 4.34
N TRP A 27 7.39 -14.70 4.22
CA TRP A 27 7.52 -15.76 3.21
C TRP A 27 7.50 -15.27 1.77
N PRO A 28 6.49 -14.52 1.30
CA PRO A 28 6.50 -14.00 -0.05
C PRO A 28 7.66 -13.03 -0.30
N VAL A 29 8.11 -12.24 0.70
CA VAL A 29 9.31 -11.41 0.58
C VAL A 29 10.56 -12.27 0.35
N ILE A 30 10.74 -13.34 1.13
CA ILE A 30 11.87 -14.28 0.97
C ILE A 30 11.82 -14.96 -0.41
N VAL A 31 10.65 -15.42 -0.85
CA VAL A 31 10.47 -16.06 -2.17
C VAL A 31 10.82 -15.11 -3.30
N ILE A 32 10.38 -13.85 -3.23
CA ILE A 32 10.75 -12.81 -4.20
C ILE A 32 12.26 -12.61 -4.17
N ALA A 33 12.87 -12.41 -2.99
CA ALA A 33 14.30 -12.17 -2.86
C ALA A 33 15.15 -13.29 -3.44
N LEU A 34 14.85 -14.55 -3.11
CA LEU A 34 15.56 -15.73 -3.64
C LEU A 34 15.40 -15.84 -5.17
N SER A 35 14.19 -15.57 -5.68
CA SER A 35 13.93 -15.61 -7.12
C SER A 35 14.62 -14.47 -7.87
N THR A 36 14.73 -13.29 -7.25
CA THR A 36 15.50 -12.17 -7.79
C THR A 36 17.00 -12.49 -7.86
N VAL A 37 17.56 -13.17 -6.86
CA VAL A 37 18.94 -13.69 -6.90
C VAL A 37 19.10 -14.69 -8.05
N GLY A 38 18.18 -15.64 -8.18
CA GLY A 38 18.19 -16.61 -9.28
C GLY A 38 18.13 -15.93 -10.65
N LEU A 39 17.29 -14.90 -10.79
CA LEU A 39 17.17 -14.11 -12.01
C LEU A 39 18.46 -13.34 -12.33
N PHE A 40 19.18 -12.83 -11.32
CA PHE A 40 20.48 -12.20 -11.52
C PHE A 40 21.47 -13.16 -12.15
N ILE A 41 21.62 -14.34 -11.55
CA ILE A 41 22.60 -15.34 -11.96
C ILE A 41 22.23 -15.86 -13.35
N ALA A 42 20.97 -16.22 -13.56
CA ALA A 42 20.50 -16.70 -14.86
C ALA A 42 20.63 -15.61 -15.94
N GLY A 43 20.24 -14.37 -15.64
CA GLY A 43 20.32 -13.24 -16.57
C GLY A 43 21.75 -12.88 -16.96
N TYR A 44 22.69 -12.91 -16.01
CA TYR A 44 24.13 -12.74 -16.31
C TYR A 44 24.62 -13.80 -17.30
N ASN A 45 24.25 -15.06 -17.08
CA ASN A 45 24.68 -16.15 -17.95
C ASN A 45 23.96 -16.16 -19.31
N VAL A 46 22.71 -15.68 -19.40
CA VAL A 46 22.03 -15.44 -20.70
C VAL A 46 22.79 -14.41 -21.55
N VAL A 47 23.33 -13.35 -20.93
CA VAL A 47 24.11 -12.34 -21.66
C VAL A 47 25.48 -12.88 -22.06
N ALA A 48 26.13 -13.66 -21.17
CA ALA A 48 27.43 -14.24 -21.42
C ALA A 48 27.40 -15.38 -22.45
N ASP A 49 26.35 -16.19 -22.44
CA ASP A 49 26.11 -17.30 -23.37
C ASP A 49 24.63 -17.34 -23.78
N PRO A 50 24.25 -16.61 -24.84
CA PRO A 50 22.86 -16.51 -25.29
C PRO A 50 22.29 -17.82 -25.87
N GLU A 51 23.14 -18.76 -26.29
CA GLU A 51 22.70 -20.03 -26.90
C GLU A 51 22.32 -21.09 -25.84
N ALA A 52 22.77 -20.90 -24.60
CA ALA A 52 22.44 -21.79 -23.49
C ALA A 52 20.98 -21.64 -23.03
N GLN A 53 20.10 -22.44 -23.62
CA GLN A 53 18.66 -22.49 -23.33
C GLN A 53 18.33 -22.66 -21.84
N ALA A 54 19.18 -23.35 -21.07
CA ALA A 54 18.99 -23.56 -19.64
C ALA A 54 18.90 -22.25 -18.84
N PHE A 55 19.67 -21.22 -19.20
CA PHE A 55 19.65 -19.93 -18.50
C PHE A 55 18.43 -19.08 -18.86
N TRP A 56 17.92 -19.22 -20.09
CA TRP A 56 16.64 -18.62 -20.49
C TRP A 56 15.47 -19.24 -19.72
N VAL A 57 15.43 -20.57 -19.60
CA VAL A 57 14.42 -21.30 -18.82
C VAL A 57 14.49 -20.89 -17.34
N ALA A 58 15.69 -20.86 -16.75
CA ALA A 58 15.89 -20.44 -15.36
C ALA A 58 15.41 -18.99 -15.11
N SER A 59 15.71 -18.08 -16.04
CA SER A 59 15.23 -16.68 -15.97
C SER A 59 13.70 -16.62 -16.03
N GLY A 60 13.07 -17.37 -16.93
CA GLY A 60 11.62 -17.45 -17.05
C GLY A 60 10.95 -17.95 -15.76
N ILE A 61 11.49 -19.01 -15.15
CA ILE A 61 11.01 -19.53 -13.86
C ILE A 61 11.12 -18.46 -12.77
N CYS A 62 12.26 -17.77 -12.67
CA CYS A 62 12.45 -16.75 -11.65
C CYS A 62 11.47 -15.58 -11.79
N VAL A 63 11.18 -15.14 -13.02
CA VAL A 63 10.16 -14.11 -13.29
C VAL A 63 8.77 -14.56 -12.85
N LEU A 64 8.39 -15.81 -13.16
CA LEU A 64 7.10 -16.38 -12.75
C LEU A 64 6.97 -16.43 -11.22
N VAL A 65 8.02 -16.84 -10.52
CA VAL A 65 8.00 -16.91 -9.04
C VAL A 65 7.94 -15.52 -8.42
N VAL A 66 8.64 -14.52 -8.96
CA VAL A 66 8.51 -13.12 -8.54
C VAL A 66 7.07 -12.63 -8.73
N ALA A 67 6.47 -12.88 -9.90
CA ALA A 67 5.09 -12.49 -10.18
C ALA A 67 4.09 -13.14 -9.20
N ALA A 68 4.26 -14.44 -8.93
CA ALA A 68 3.45 -15.17 -7.95
C ALA A 68 3.64 -14.61 -6.53
N GLY A 69 4.88 -14.31 -6.13
CA GLY A 69 5.21 -13.68 -4.84
C GLY A 69 4.58 -12.30 -4.68
N VAL A 70 4.63 -11.46 -5.72
CA VAL A 70 3.98 -10.13 -5.72
C VAL A 70 2.46 -10.27 -5.63
N PHE A 71 1.87 -11.23 -6.36
CA PHE A 71 0.45 -11.52 -6.25
C PHE A 71 0.06 -11.99 -4.84
N TRP A 72 0.88 -12.83 -4.23
CA TRP A 72 0.70 -13.28 -2.85
C TRP A 72 0.77 -12.11 -1.86
N LEU A 73 1.80 -11.23 -1.97
CA LEU A 73 1.90 -10.00 -1.17
C LEU A 73 0.64 -9.15 -1.29
N LYS A 74 0.16 -8.91 -2.51
CA LYS A 74 -1.04 -8.12 -2.77
C LYS A 74 -2.28 -8.75 -2.11
N THR A 75 -2.37 -10.07 -2.12
CA THR A 75 -3.49 -10.80 -1.54
C THR A 75 -3.47 -10.75 -0.01
N VAL A 76 -2.29 -10.89 0.61
CA VAL A 76 -2.13 -10.75 2.07
C VAL A 76 -2.37 -9.30 2.50
N ALA A 77 -1.86 -8.33 1.74
CA ALA A 77 -2.03 -6.90 2.01
C ALA A 77 -3.50 -6.45 2.12
N LYS A 78 -4.40 -7.06 1.33
CA LYS A 78 -5.84 -6.79 1.37
C LYS A 78 -6.52 -7.27 2.65
N ARG A 79 -5.90 -8.15 3.43
CA ARG A 79 -6.53 -8.77 4.62
C ARG A 79 -6.45 -7.91 5.88
N TRP A 80 -5.49 -6.99 5.95
CA TRP A 80 -5.22 -6.20 7.15
C TRP A 80 -5.40 -4.70 6.93
N SER A 81 -5.85 -4.29 5.74
CA SER A 81 -6.07 -2.88 5.43
C SER A 81 -7.07 -2.72 4.31
N TYR A 82 -7.97 -1.76 4.48
CA TYR A 82 -8.84 -1.25 3.44
C TYR A 82 -8.03 -0.29 2.58
N ARG A 83 -8.03 -0.48 1.26
CA ARG A 83 -7.19 0.29 0.34
C ARG A 83 -7.97 0.67 -0.90
N ILE A 84 -7.88 1.95 -1.26
CA ILE A 84 -8.37 2.45 -2.54
C ILE A 84 -7.18 2.93 -3.34
N THR A 85 -7.02 2.41 -4.56
CA THR A 85 -5.92 2.75 -5.47
C THR A 85 -6.41 3.60 -6.64
N ARG A 86 -5.48 4.31 -7.29
CA ARG A 86 -5.75 5.05 -8.54
C ARG A 86 -6.28 4.13 -9.65
N ARG A 87 -6.98 4.70 -10.62
CA ARG A 87 -7.45 3.98 -11.83
C ARG A 87 -6.26 3.38 -12.58
N ASN A 88 -6.43 2.20 -13.17
CA ASN A 88 -5.41 1.49 -13.98
C ASN A 88 -4.10 1.09 -13.25
N THR A 89 -4.09 1.10 -11.92
CA THR A 89 -2.93 0.67 -11.12
C THR A 89 -2.55 -0.80 -11.29
N GLY A 90 -3.47 -1.65 -11.79
CA GLY A 90 -3.13 -3.01 -12.20
C GLY A 90 -2.09 -3.06 -13.34
N LEU A 91 -2.18 -2.13 -14.31
CA LEU A 91 -1.22 -2.03 -15.42
C LEU A 91 0.13 -1.46 -14.99
N GLY A 92 0.16 -0.52 -14.05
CA GLY A 92 1.45 0.06 -13.65
C GLY A 92 2.35 -0.93 -12.89
N TRP A 93 1.82 -2.05 -12.36
CA TRP A 93 2.67 -3.15 -11.88
C TRP A 93 3.45 -3.82 -13.02
N LEU A 94 2.93 -3.80 -14.26
CA LEU A 94 3.67 -4.24 -15.46
C LEU A 94 4.87 -3.33 -15.79
N ILE A 95 4.93 -2.12 -15.21
CA ILE A 95 6.05 -1.18 -15.39
C ILE A 95 6.95 -1.22 -14.15
N ALA A 96 6.36 -1.22 -12.95
CA ALA A 96 7.09 -1.21 -11.69
C ALA A 96 7.95 -2.46 -11.48
N VAL A 97 7.44 -3.65 -11.89
CA VAL A 97 8.20 -4.90 -11.78
C VAL A 97 9.42 -4.88 -12.71
N PRO A 98 9.31 -4.59 -14.03
CA PRO A 98 10.48 -4.40 -14.87
C PRO A 98 11.42 -3.29 -14.41
N ALA A 99 10.90 -2.16 -13.90
CA ALA A 99 11.73 -1.08 -13.38
C ALA A 99 12.55 -1.52 -12.15
N ALA A 100 11.93 -2.22 -11.20
CA ALA A 100 12.62 -2.77 -10.03
C ALA A 100 13.68 -3.81 -10.44
N LEU A 101 13.36 -4.68 -11.39
CA LEU A 101 14.31 -5.65 -11.95
C LEU A 101 15.47 -4.95 -12.70
N GLY A 102 15.18 -3.90 -13.45
CA GLY A 102 16.17 -3.07 -14.14
C GLY A 102 17.09 -2.35 -13.18
N THR A 103 16.57 -1.72 -12.12
CA THR A 103 17.38 -1.07 -11.07
C THR A 103 18.28 -2.08 -10.37
N PHE A 104 17.74 -3.24 -10.02
CA PHE A 104 18.51 -4.33 -9.42
C PHE A 104 19.65 -4.79 -10.34
N ALA A 105 19.35 -5.06 -11.61
CA ALA A 105 20.32 -5.51 -12.60
C ALA A 105 21.39 -4.45 -12.88
N LEU A 106 21.02 -3.17 -13.01
CA LEU A 106 21.95 -2.06 -13.24
C LEU A 106 22.92 -1.87 -12.08
N ILE A 107 22.45 -1.93 -10.83
CA ILE A 107 23.33 -1.82 -9.65
C ILE A 107 24.25 -3.04 -9.56
N GLY A 108 23.71 -4.25 -9.71
CA GLY A 108 24.50 -5.48 -9.62
C GLY A 108 25.54 -5.58 -10.72
N TRP A 109 25.14 -5.39 -11.98
CA TRP A 109 26.02 -5.41 -13.14
C TRP A 109 27.01 -4.24 -13.14
N GLY A 110 26.54 -3.00 -12.94
CA GLY A 110 27.38 -1.81 -12.95
C GLY A 110 28.45 -1.83 -11.85
N ALA A 111 28.10 -2.27 -10.64
CA ALA A 111 29.06 -2.39 -9.54
C ALA A 111 30.09 -3.49 -9.81
N THR A 112 29.66 -4.67 -10.27
CA THR A 112 30.57 -5.79 -10.57
C THR A 112 31.53 -5.48 -11.72
N THR A 113 31.00 -4.97 -12.84
CA THR A 113 31.83 -4.58 -14.01
C THR A 113 32.76 -3.40 -13.71
N GLY A 114 32.29 -2.38 -12.99
CA GLY A 114 33.12 -1.26 -12.57
C GLY A 114 34.28 -1.68 -11.65
N LEU A 115 34.02 -2.57 -10.69
CA LEU A 115 35.06 -3.09 -9.79
C LEU A 115 36.09 -3.97 -10.54
N GLN A 116 35.62 -4.81 -11.47
CA GLN A 116 36.50 -5.63 -12.30
C GLN A 116 37.37 -4.78 -13.24
N ALA A 117 36.81 -3.72 -13.85
CA ALA A 117 37.56 -2.79 -14.69
C ALA A 117 38.67 -2.04 -13.92
N LEU A 118 38.53 -1.91 -12.61
CA LEU A 118 39.54 -1.33 -11.71
C LEU A 118 40.56 -2.37 -11.19
N GLY A 119 40.49 -3.62 -11.66
CA GLY A 119 41.38 -4.71 -11.22
C GLY A 119 41.12 -5.20 -9.80
N ILE A 120 39.98 -4.83 -9.20
CA ILE A 120 39.65 -5.19 -7.82
C ILE A 120 39.00 -6.58 -7.82
N SER A 121 39.66 -7.56 -7.20
CA SER A 121 39.03 -8.86 -6.95
C SER A 121 37.85 -8.68 -6.00
N ILE A 122 36.65 -9.03 -6.45
CA ILE A 122 35.43 -8.91 -5.63
C ILE A 122 35.47 -10.00 -4.56
N ALA A 123 35.89 -9.65 -3.35
CA ALA A 123 35.79 -10.53 -2.19
C ALA A 123 34.31 -10.90 -1.95
N ARG A 124 34.06 -12.13 -1.45
CA ARG A 124 32.69 -12.62 -1.14
C ARG A 124 31.86 -11.60 -0.35
N LEU A 125 32.47 -10.90 0.61
CA LEU A 125 31.82 -9.88 1.43
C LEU A 125 31.29 -8.69 0.58
N VAL A 126 32.07 -8.23 -0.40
CA VAL A 126 31.70 -7.13 -1.30
C VAL A 126 30.55 -7.54 -2.22
N GLY A 127 30.58 -8.78 -2.73
CA GLY A 127 29.48 -9.34 -3.51
C GLY A 127 28.16 -9.43 -2.72
N VAL A 128 28.23 -9.83 -1.44
CA VAL A 128 27.07 -9.86 -0.54
C VAL A 128 26.50 -8.45 -0.31
N ILE A 129 27.37 -7.45 -0.11
CA ILE A 129 26.95 -6.05 0.09
C ILE A 129 26.23 -5.53 -1.16
N ILE A 130 26.78 -5.73 -2.35
CA ILE A 130 26.15 -5.32 -3.62
C ILE A 130 24.76 -5.94 -3.74
N LEU A 131 24.64 -7.24 -3.45
CA LEU A 131 23.35 -7.94 -3.52
C LEU A 131 22.31 -7.33 -2.56
N ILE A 132 22.71 -7.08 -1.31
CA ILE A 132 21.82 -6.47 -0.30
C ILE A 132 21.35 -5.09 -0.79
N VAL A 133 22.27 -4.26 -1.30
CA VAL A 133 21.96 -2.91 -1.81
C VAL A 133 21.00 -2.97 -3.00
N SER A 134 21.22 -3.88 -3.94
CA SER A 134 20.34 -4.05 -5.11
C SER A 134 18.94 -4.49 -4.70
N ILE A 135 18.80 -5.41 -3.73
CA ILE A 135 17.50 -5.84 -3.21
C ILE A 135 16.78 -4.66 -2.54
N PHE A 136 17.49 -3.91 -1.71
CA PHE A 136 16.93 -2.72 -1.05
C PHE A 136 16.45 -1.68 -2.07
N ALA A 137 17.25 -1.40 -3.12
CA ALA A 137 16.87 -0.46 -4.17
C ALA A 137 15.60 -0.91 -4.91
N ALA A 138 15.49 -2.19 -5.26
CA ALA A 138 14.28 -2.76 -5.87
C ALA A 138 13.06 -2.64 -4.93
N MET A 139 13.23 -2.91 -3.64
CA MET A 139 12.17 -2.73 -2.64
C MET A 139 11.73 -1.27 -2.52
N VAL A 140 12.67 -0.32 -2.59
CA VAL A 140 12.35 1.12 -2.59
C VAL A 140 11.52 1.49 -3.81
N VAL A 141 11.86 1.01 -5.01
CA VAL A 141 11.07 1.26 -6.24
C VAL A 141 9.65 0.71 -6.08
N VAL A 142 9.49 -0.50 -5.55
CA VAL A 142 8.17 -1.10 -5.29
C VAL A 142 7.40 -0.32 -4.23
N GLY A 143 8.05 0.11 -3.14
CA GLY A 143 7.45 0.91 -2.08
C GLY A 143 6.99 2.29 -2.57
N LEU A 144 7.81 2.97 -3.35
CA LEU A 144 7.48 4.25 -3.99
C LEU A 144 6.31 4.10 -4.96
N TYR A 145 6.30 3.02 -5.77
CA TYR A 145 5.17 2.71 -6.64
C TYR A 145 3.89 2.46 -5.83
N TRP A 146 3.99 1.73 -4.71
CA TRP A 146 2.87 1.51 -3.82
C TRP A 146 2.31 2.82 -3.26
N GLY A 147 3.17 3.71 -2.76
CA GLY A 147 2.78 5.03 -2.26
C GLY A 147 2.13 5.91 -3.34
N ALA A 148 2.68 5.91 -4.56
CA ALA A 148 2.16 6.71 -5.67
C ALA A 148 0.79 6.23 -6.19
N THR A 149 0.47 4.95 -5.98
CA THR A 149 -0.75 4.33 -6.50
C THR A 149 -1.89 4.27 -5.50
N LEU A 150 -1.61 4.43 -4.21
CA LEU A 150 -2.61 4.47 -3.16
C LEU A 150 -3.28 5.85 -3.14
N LEU A 151 -4.61 5.88 -3.01
CA LEU A 151 -5.39 7.09 -2.78
C LEU A 151 -5.83 7.18 -1.33
N PHE A 152 -6.23 6.04 -0.77
CA PHE A 152 -6.71 5.94 0.60
C PHE A 152 -6.28 4.60 1.19
N LYS A 153 -5.94 4.61 2.47
CA LYS A 153 -5.69 3.41 3.27
C LYS A 153 -6.30 3.59 4.65
N GLY A 154 -7.04 2.59 5.10
CA GLY A 154 -7.51 2.49 6.48
C GLY A 154 -7.04 1.17 7.10
N ASP A 155 -6.40 1.23 8.25
CA ASP A 155 -5.97 0.07 9.01
C ASP A 155 -5.76 0.40 10.49
N ALA A 156 -5.11 -0.51 11.21
CA ALA A 156 -4.77 -0.27 12.60
C ALA A 156 -3.78 0.89 12.82
N ASP A 157 -3.09 1.48 11.85
CA ASP A 157 -2.30 2.70 12.16
C ASP A 157 -3.18 3.96 12.10
N GLY A 158 -4.25 3.93 11.29
CA GLY A 158 -5.07 5.11 11.07
C GLY A 158 -5.77 5.13 9.73
N LEU A 159 -6.26 6.31 9.35
CA LEU A 159 -6.77 6.62 8.02
C LEU A 159 -5.81 7.57 7.30
N MET A 160 -5.28 7.09 6.19
CA MET A 160 -4.26 7.77 5.40
C MET A 160 -4.81 8.10 4.01
N PRO A 161 -5.45 9.27 3.85
CA PRO A 161 -5.62 9.90 2.56
C PRO A 161 -4.24 10.24 1.98
N MET A 162 -3.87 9.60 0.87
CA MET A 162 -2.53 9.75 0.26
C MET A 162 -2.42 11.01 -0.62
N CYS A 163 -3.21 12.02 -0.30
CA CYS A 163 -3.11 13.37 -0.84
C CYS A 163 -1.86 14.06 -0.28
N LYS A 164 -1.39 15.13 -0.92
CA LYS A 164 -0.24 15.93 -0.47
C LYS A 164 -0.55 16.76 0.79
N THR A 165 -1.25 16.19 1.75
CA THR A 165 -1.48 16.76 3.08
C THR A 165 -0.43 16.20 4.02
N GLU A 166 0.25 17.08 4.75
CA GLU A 166 1.17 16.71 5.82
C GLU A 166 0.32 16.44 7.08
N HIS A 167 -0.36 15.29 7.08
CA HIS A 167 -1.11 14.75 8.22
C HIS A 167 -0.66 13.30 8.40
N ASP A 168 -0.37 12.90 9.64
CA ASP A 168 0.15 11.56 9.94
C ASP A 168 -0.88 10.43 9.73
N GLY A 169 -2.16 10.80 9.74
CA GLY A 169 -3.28 9.88 9.55
C GLY A 169 -3.59 9.03 10.77
N SER A 170 -2.98 9.30 11.93
CA SER A 170 -3.12 8.49 13.15
C SER A 170 -4.56 8.49 13.68
N TRP A 171 -4.96 7.40 14.35
CA TRP A 171 -6.24 7.37 15.06
C TRP A 171 -6.33 8.39 16.21
N ASP A 172 -5.19 8.86 16.72
CA ASP A 172 -5.13 9.87 17.78
C ASP A 172 -5.44 11.29 17.25
N THR A 173 -5.32 11.51 15.94
CA THR A 173 -5.52 12.81 15.30
C THR A 173 -6.87 12.91 14.58
N ILE A 174 -7.68 11.83 14.59
CA ILE A 174 -8.95 11.73 13.87
C ILE A 174 -10.11 11.66 14.87
N ASP A 175 -11.08 12.55 14.74
CA ASP A 175 -12.31 12.57 15.54
C ASP A 175 -13.54 12.14 14.76
N GLY A 176 -13.44 11.97 13.44
CA GLY A 176 -14.56 11.49 12.63
C GLY A 176 -14.26 11.43 11.14
N VAL A 177 -15.18 10.83 10.39
CA VAL A 177 -15.08 10.67 8.94
C VAL A 177 -16.36 11.16 8.29
N VAL A 178 -16.21 11.96 7.24
CA VAL A 178 -17.32 12.42 6.40
C VAL A 178 -17.14 11.83 5.00
N VAL A 179 -18.20 11.26 4.43
CA VAL A 179 -18.25 10.79 3.06
C VAL A 179 -19.32 11.54 2.29
N THR A 180 -19.08 11.82 1.01
CA THR A 180 -20.08 12.40 0.12
C THR A 180 -19.95 11.79 -1.27
N THR A 181 -21.08 11.47 -1.88
CA THR A 181 -21.13 10.95 -3.25
C THR A 181 -21.20 12.08 -4.26
N ALA A 182 -20.43 11.96 -5.35
CA ALA A 182 -20.51 12.79 -6.54
C ALA A 182 -20.54 11.91 -7.79
N PRO A 183 -20.93 12.41 -8.97
CA PRO A 183 -20.99 11.58 -10.18
C PRO A 183 -19.65 10.87 -10.47
N GLY A 184 -19.63 9.54 -10.37
CA GLY A 184 -18.45 8.69 -10.62
C GLY A 184 -17.38 8.69 -9.51
N THR A 185 -17.62 9.37 -8.38
CA THR A 185 -16.63 9.50 -7.30
C THR A 185 -17.27 9.56 -5.91
N VAL A 186 -16.49 9.20 -4.90
CA VAL A 186 -16.80 9.45 -3.49
C VAL A 186 -15.69 10.31 -2.93
N GLU A 187 -16.03 11.37 -2.21
CA GLU A 187 -15.05 12.13 -1.45
C GLU A 187 -15.08 11.67 0.01
N ILE A 188 -13.90 11.43 0.57
CA ILE A 188 -13.70 11.02 1.96
C ILE A 188 -12.93 12.16 2.65
N GLY A 189 -13.51 12.75 3.68
CA GLY A 189 -12.92 13.79 4.51
C GLY A 189 -12.74 13.32 5.94
N LEU A 190 -11.71 13.84 6.62
CA LEU A 190 -11.44 13.56 8.03
C LEU A 190 -11.79 14.79 8.87
N ILE A 191 -12.53 14.57 9.95
CA ILE A 191 -12.67 15.49 11.06
C ILE A 191 -11.46 15.24 11.97
N LEU A 192 -10.66 16.27 12.21
CA LEU A 192 -9.45 16.14 13.02
C LEU A 192 -9.73 16.48 14.47
N ALA A 193 -8.99 15.81 15.37
CA ALA A 193 -9.02 16.13 16.79
C ALA A 193 -8.51 17.56 17.05
N PRO A 194 -9.01 18.25 18.09
CA PRO A 194 -8.53 19.56 18.47
C PRO A 194 -7.00 19.57 18.68
N GLY A 195 -6.31 20.49 18.00
CA GLY A 195 -4.84 20.63 18.11
C GLY A 195 -4.03 19.73 17.19
N ALA A 196 -4.66 18.91 16.33
CA ALA A 196 -3.95 18.16 15.30
C ALA A 196 -3.26 19.11 14.32
N GLU A 197 -1.94 18.94 14.16
CA GLU A 197 -1.18 19.68 13.16
C GLU A 197 -1.52 19.16 11.75
N VAL A 198 -1.97 20.07 10.87
CA VAL A 198 -2.28 19.73 9.50
C VAL A 198 -1.93 20.87 8.57
N LYS A 199 -1.37 20.51 7.42
CA LYS A 199 -1.32 21.38 6.26
C LYS A 199 -2.53 21.09 5.35
N PRO A 200 -3.51 22.00 5.26
CA PRO A 200 -4.75 21.72 4.53
C PRO A 200 -4.50 21.41 3.05
N ALA A 201 -5.32 20.51 2.51
CA ALA A 201 -5.33 20.24 1.08
C ALA A 201 -5.77 21.49 0.30
N LYS A 202 -5.11 21.77 -0.83
CA LYS A 202 -5.59 22.79 -1.76
C LYS A 202 -6.91 22.34 -2.39
N ASN A 203 -7.90 23.23 -2.40
CA ASN A 203 -9.20 23.01 -3.03
C ASN A 203 -9.03 22.74 -4.52
N LYS A 204 -9.69 21.69 -5.00
CA LYS A 204 -9.76 21.37 -6.43
C LYS A 204 -11.21 21.48 -6.93
N PRO A 205 -11.40 21.76 -8.23
CA PRO A 205 -12.74 21.75 -8.83
C PRO A 205 -13.42 20.39 -8.62
N GLY A 206 -14.67 20.42 -8.17
CA GLY A 206 -15.48 19.21 -7.92
C GLY A 206 -15.34 18.59 -6.53
N GLU A 207 -14.49 19.15 -5.66
CA GLU A 207 -14.46 18.80 -4.23
C GLU A 207 -15.61 19.51 -3.50
N VAL A 208 -16.34 18.76 -2.68
CA VAL A 208 -17.49 19.21 -1.87
C VAL A 208 -17.05 19.44 -0.43
N LEU A 209 -16.20 18.58 0.13
CA LEU A 209 -15.73 18.62 1.53
C LEU A 209 -14.60 19.66 1.74
N THR A 210 -14.66 20.79 1.05
CA THR A 210 -13.58 21.82 1.06
C THR A 210 -13.38 22.50 2.40
N ASP A 211 -14.34 22.37 3.31
CA ASP A 211 -14.28 22.77 4.72
C ASP A 211 -13.36 21.86 5.56
N LEU A 212 -13.13 20.61 5.13
CA LEU A 212 -12.27 19.67 5.84
C LEU A 212 -10.81 19.78 5.37
N PRO A 213 -9.84 19.83 6.29
CA PRO A 213 -8.43 20.05 5.95
C PRO A 213 -7.79 18.84 5.27
N VAL A 214 -8.27 17.62 5.59
CA VAL A 214 -7.80 16.37 5.00
C VAL A 214 -8.96 15.70 4.28
N ARG A 215 -8.83 15.55 2.96
CA ARG A 215 -9.84 14.93 2.11
C ARG A 215 -9.24 14.32 0.85
N VAL A 216 -9.90 13.31 0.32
CA VAL A 216 -9.50 12.63 -0.92
C VAL A 216 -10.70 12.23 -1.75
N LEU A 217 -10.61 12.50 -3.06
CA LEU A 217 -11.55 12.01 -4.05
C LEU A 217 -11.13 10.60 -4.52
N VAL A 218 -12.04 9.65 -4.46
CA VAL A 218 -11.83 8.27 -4.88
C VAL A 218 -12.89 7.82 -5.90
N PRO A 219 -12.59 6.85 -6.80
CA PRO A 219 -13.61 6.30 -7.69
C PRO A 219 -14.72 5.58 -6.90
N ASP A 220 -15.98 5.85 -7.23
CA ASP A 220 -17.16 5.24 -6.61
C ASP A 220 -17.15 3.70 -6.69
N THR A 221 -16.77 3.15 -7.84
CA THR A 221 -16.59 1.71 -8.11
C THR A 221 -15.57 1.01 -7.20
N LYS A 222 -14.78 1.76 -6.43
CA LYS A 222 -13.78 1.24 -5.50
C LYS A 222 -14.09 1.55 -4.04
N PHE A 223 -15.05 2.44 -3.78
CA PHE A 223 -15.49 2.74 -2.44
C PHE A 223 -16.43 1.63 -1.95
N ASP A 224 -16.16 1.12 -0.76
CA ASP A 224 -16.97 0.11 -0.09
C ASP A 224 -17.27 0.63 1.33
N LEU A 225 -18.56 0.84 1.60
CA LEU A 225 -19.02 1.38 2.87
C LEU A 225 -18.75 0.42 4.04
N GLU A 226 -18.91 -0.88 3.83
CA GLU A 226 -18.66 -1.90 4.85
C GLU A 226 -17.16 -2.01 5.13
N ALA A 227 -16.33 -1.90 4.09
CA ALA A 227 -14.88 -1.81 4.26
C ALA A 227 -14.45 -0.55 5.02
N MET A 228 -15.15 0.57 4.82
CA MET A 228 -14.91 1.80 5.57
C MET A 228 -15.29 1.61 7.05
N LYS A 229 -16.48 1.09 7.36
CA LYS A 229 -16.90 0.76 8.73
C LYS A 229 -15.91 -0.18 9.42
N TRP A 230 -15.45 -1.22 8.73
CA TRP A 230 -14.40 -2.10 9.22
C TRP A 230 -13.09 -1.36 9.50
N ALA A 231 -12.69 -0.42 8.63
CA ALA A 231 -11.48 0.37 8.84
C ALA A 231 -11.61 1.23 10.11
N LEU A 232 -12.78 1.83 10.34
CA LEU A 232 -13.06 2.60 11.55
C LEU A 232 -12.96 1.74 12.81
N ASN A 233 -13.46 0.50 12.80
CA ASN A 233 -13.30 -0.44 13.92
C ASN A 233 -11.83 -0.64 14.33
N GLN A 234 -10.89 -0.58 13.38
CA GLN A 234 -9.45 -0.75 13.66
C GLN A 234 -8.86 0.33 14.58
N SER A 235 -9.59 1.43 14.79
CA SER A 235 -9.25 2.43 15.80
C SER A 235 -9.29 1.87 17.23
N GLY A 236 -10.12 0.86 17.49
CA GLY A 236 -10.43 0.40 18.84
C GLY A 236 -11.36 1.34 19.62
N ARG A 237 -11.79 2.45 19.00
CA ARG A 237 -12.62 3.50 19.61
C ARG A 237 -14.10 3.28 19.33
N THR A 238 -14.95 3.90 20.14
CA THR A 238 -16.42 3.84 20.04
C THR A 238 -17.09 5.18 19.75
N ASP A 239 -16.29 6.24 19.62
CA ASP A 239 -16.71 7.63 19.55
C ASP A 239 -16.42 8.28 18.19
N VAL A 240 -15.78 7.56 17.25
CA VAL A 240 -15.48 8.06 15.90
C VAL A 240 -16.73 7.90 15.01
N PRO A 241 -17.44 8.98 14.63
CA PRO A 241 -18.61 8.91 13.77
C PRO A 241 -18.21 8.73 12.30
N LEU A 242 -19.08 8.04 11.57
CA LEU A 242 -19.13 8.05 10.11
C LEU A 242 -20.37 8.84 9.67
N ILE A 243 -20.16 9.92 8.92
CA ILE A 243 -21.20 10.85 8.50
C ILE A 243 -21.28 10.85 6.99
N GLU A 244 -22.47 10.71 6.43
CA GLU A 244 -22.74 11.01 5.03
C GLU A 244 -23.18 12.46 4.89
N ARG A 245 -22.54 13.20 4.01
CA ARG A 245 -22.99 14.54 3.60
C ARG A 245 -23.72 14.40 2.27
N THR A 246 -24.99 14.80 2.28
CA THR A 246 -25.86 14.88 1.11
C THR A 246 -26.16 16.35 0.81
N PRO A 247 -26.76 16.68 -0.36
CA PRO A 247 -27.26 18.03 -0.61
C PRO A 247 -28.28 18.51 0.43
N ASP A 248 -28.99 17.58 1.08
CA ASP A 248 -30.06 17.85 2.05
C ASP A 248 -29.55 18.01 3.49
N GLY A 249 -28.27 17.68 3.76
CA GLY A 249 -27.66 17.85 5.07
C GLY A 249 -26.64 16.77 5.43
N HIS A 250 -26.50 16.51 6.72
CA HIS A 250 -25.62 15.46 7.25
C HIS A 250 -26.44 14.34 7.86
N GLU A 251 -26.15 13.10 7.47
CA GLU A 251 -26.73 11.89 8.02
C GLU A 251 -25.64 11.12 8.79
N LEU A 252 -25.91 10.78 10.06
CA LEU A 252 -25.02 9.95 10.84
C LEU A 252 -25.26 8.48 10.46
N LEU A 253 -24.25 7.84 9.87
CA LEU A 253 -24.30 6.42 9.51
C LEU A 253 -23.99 5.48 10.69
N GLY A 254 -23.36 5.99 11.74
CA GLY A 254 -23.04 5.25 12.96
C GLY A 254 -21.70 5.65 13.55
N TYR A 255 -21.28 4.90 14.58
CA TYR A 255 -19.99 5.07 15.24
C TYR A 255 -19.14 3.81 15.10
N SER A 256 -17.82 4.00 15.05
CA SER A 256 -16.84 2.93 15.17
C SER A 256 -17.21 1.95 16.30
N ASN A 257 -17.08 0.66 16.04
CA ASN A 257 -17.38 -0.44 16.97
C ASN A 257 -18.83 -0.46 17.52
N ARG A 258 -19.77 0.32 16.94
CA ARG A 258 -21.19 0.41 17.36
C ARG A 258 -22.17 0.39 16.18
N TRP A 259 -21.85 -0.33 15.11
CA TRP A 259 -22.66 -0.35 13.88
C TRP A 259 -24.04 -0.99 14.03
N HIS A 260 -24.23 -1.83 15.04
CA HIS A 260 -25.51 -2.50 15.32
C HIS A 260 -26.41 -1.71 16.27
N GLU A 261 -25.93 -0.59 16.80
CA GLU A 261 -26.74 0.26 17.63
C GLU A 261 -27.57 1.21 16.76
N ALA A 262 -28.83 1.40 17.13
CA ALA A 262 -29.66 2.39 16.47
C ALA A 262 -29.01 3.78 16.62
N THR A 263 -28.76 4.46 15.51
CA THR A 263 -28.39 5.87 15.53
C THR A 263 -29.57 6.63 16.10
N ALA A 264 -29.45 7.03 17.37
CA ALA A 264 -30.49 7.80 18.04
C ALA A 264 -30.64 9.13 17.29
N THR A 265 -31.71 9.26 16.52
CA THR A 265 -32.18 10.53 15.97
C THR A 265 -32.43 11.47 17.14
N LYS A 266 -31.62 12.51 17.26
CA LYS A 266 -31.92 13.70 18.06
C LYS A 266 -32.33 14.83 17.15
#